data_AF-A0A1M3DTU1-F1
#
_entry.id   AF-A0A1M3DTU1-F1
#
_cell.length_a   1.000
_cell.length_b   1.000
_cell.length_c   1.000
_cell.angle_alpha   90.00
_cell.angle_beta   90.00
_cell.angle_gamma   90.00
#
_symmetry.space_group_name_H-M   'P 1'
#
loop_
_entity.id
_entity.type
_entity.pdbx_description
1 polymer ?
#
loop_
_entity_poly.entity_id
_entity_poly.type
_entity_poly.pdbx_seq_one_letter_code
_entity_poly.pdbx_strand_id
1 'polypeptide(L)'
;MKNFITILFVFIVMIPVSCIHEDDTPVKIPPTESAVLSPEVGGPAEQNQIWIQLSAQPANAMKSTPREAWDLGFYSGEDFRVILNSSLVMAVGKIKNAYNIDEVNAQTIGDMMNWVQVGNFQDNSQYVDNPNGEILTQTSGIAPIEANDNFNNVYLLNMGYKAYTGNTVPGSIYSIGEERGWKKIRILRTTGGYKIQYADLDQTTHQEFTITKDAEYNYQFFSIVKGALANIQPKKNSWDLCFTVFTNTILNPTNNLLTSYIFPDFVVTNTLGNVVAYEVTTAPGQGEAAYSRFKLQDVDATKFVLHEQRTIGSNWRTTTGSNGVEVYSNKFYVVKNSDGFYFKLRFLRMKNNEGYRGYPQFEYKAL
;
A
#
# COMPACT_ATOMS: atom_id res chain seq x y z
N MET A 1 71.00 22.60 -19.92
CA MET A 1 70.36 22.01 -18.72
C MET A 1 69.20 22.94 -18.33
N LYS A 2 67.96 22.56 -18.64
CA LYS A 2 66.75 23.31 -18.24
C LYS A 2 65.96 22.41 -17.29
N ASN A 3 65.83 22.85 -16.04
CA ASN A 3 65.16 22.13 -14.97
C ASN A 3 63.64 22.14 -15.19
N PHE A 4 63.03 20.97 -15.28
CA PHE A 4 61.59 20.81 -15.18
C PHE A 4 61.19 20.78 -13.71
N ILE A 5 60.36 21.74 -13.28
CA ILE A 5 59.73 21.75 -11.96
C ILE A 5 58.36 21.10 -12.12
N THR A 6 58.21 19.88 -11.59
CA THR A 6 56.93 19.18 -11.52
C THR A 6 56.15 19.71 -10.31
N ILE A 7 55.07 20.46 -10.54
CA ILE A 7 54.16 20.91 -9.48
C ILE A 7 53.11 19.82 -9.25
N LEU A 8 53.17 19.18 -8.09
CA LEU A 8 52.19 18.20 -7.63
C LEU A 8 50.99 18.94 -7.01
N PHE A 9 49.84 18.92 -7.70
CA PHE A 9 48.57 19.40 -7.15
C PHE A 9 47.99 18.34 -6.19
N VAL A 10 48.04 18.61 -4.89
CA VAL A 10 47.36 17.80 -3.87
C VAL A 10 45.91 18.26 -3.79
N PHE A 11 44.99 17.44 -4.33
CA PHE A 11 43.56 17.61 -4.12
C PHE A 11 43.20 17.17 -2.70
N ILE A 12 42.93 18.13 -1.82
CA ILE A 12 42.37 17.86 -0.49
C ILE A 12 40.89 17.54 -0.67
N VAL A 13 40.53 16.27 -0.55
CA VAL A 13 39.13 15.82 -0.48
C VAL A 13 38.61 16.18 0.91
N MET A 14 37.82 17.25 1.01
CA MET A 14 37.01 17.51 2.20
C MET A 14 35.84 16.53 2.21
N ILE A 15 35.88 15.57 3.14
CA ILE A 15 34.74 14.72 3.47
C ILE A 15 33.87 15.54 4.43
N PRO A 16 32.59 15.85 4.11
CA PRO A 16 31.71 16.47 5.09
C PRO A 16 31.43 15.47 6.21
N VAL A 17 32.03 15.71 7.38
CA VAL A 17 31.65 15.02 8.62
C VAL A 17 30.32 15.63 9.05
N SER A 18 29.24 14.89 8.83
CA SER A 18 27.91 15.22 9.34
C SER A 18 27.99 15.36 10.87
N CYS A 19 28.02 16.60 11.35
CA CYS A 19 27.93 16.91 12.78
C CYS A 19 26.45 16.83 13.18
N ILE A 20 25.93 15.61 13.29
CA ILE A 20 24.69 15.38 14.04
C ILE A 20 25.13 15.33 15.50
N HIS A 21 24.69 16.28 16.33
CA HIS A 21 24.92 16.19 17.76
C HIS A 21 24.24 14.91 18.28
N GLU A 22 24.93 14.12 19.11
CA GLU A 22 24.38 12.89 19.70
C GLU A 22 23.05 13.11 20.46
N ASP A 23 22.79 14.36 20.89
CA ASP A 23 21.56 14.77 21.59
C ASP A 23 20.38 15.12 20.65
N ASP A 24 20.57 15.26 19.34
CA ASP A 24 19.50 15.69 18.41
C ASP A 24 18.56 14.55 17.97
N THR A 25 18.83 13.31 18.38
CA THR A 25 17.91 12.18 18.22
C THR A 25 17.35 11.78 19.57
N PRO A 26 16.10 12.18 19.91
CA PRO A 26 15.47 11.72 21.14
C PRO A 26 15.48 10.20 21.18
N VAL A 27 16.01 9.62 22.25
CA VAL A 27 15.96 8.17 22.47
C VAL A 27 14.49 7.78 22.53
N LYS A 28 14.03 7.00 21.53
CA LYS A 28 12.67 6.45 21.53
C LYS A 28 12.57 5.44 22.66
N ILE A 29 11.65 5.70 23.58
CA ILE A 29 11.38 4.79 24.70
C ILE A 29 10.54 3.63 24.14
N PRO A 30 10.94 2.36 24.38
CA PRO A 30 10.15 1.21 23.96
C PRO A 30 8.74 1.30 24.57
N PRO A 31 7.69 1.07 23.78
CA PRO A 31 6.34 1.00 24.32
C PRO A 31 6.27 -0.13 25.35
N THR A 32 5.63 0.11 26.49
CA THR A 32 5.44 -0.93 27.53
C THR A 32 3.98 -1.40 27.61
N GLU A 33 3.11 -0.82 26.78
CA GLU A 33 1.67 -0.97 26.90
C GLU A 33 1.12 -2.12 26.05
N SER A 34 0.13 -2.79 26.61
CA SER A 34 -0.79 -3.64 25.86
C SER A 34 -2.01 -2.78 25.52
N ALA A 35 -2.54 -2.91 24.31
CA ALA A 35 -3.72 -2.16 23.92
C ALA A 35 -4.64 -2.99 23.02
N VAL A 36 -5.93 -2.64 23.07
CA VAL A 36 -6.97 -3.17 22.19
C VAL A 36 -7.44 -2.05 21.29
N LEU A 37 -7.31 -2.22 19.98
CA LEU A 37 -7.73 -1.23 18.99
C LEU A 37 -8.91 -1.77 18.18
N SER A 38 -9.84 -0.88 17.84
CA SER A 38 -11.00 -1.18 16.99
C SER A 38 -10.99 -0.26 15.76
N PRO A 39 -10.28 -0.63 14.68
CA PRO A 39 -10.22 0.19 13.47
C PRO A 39 -11.60 0.51 12.88
N GLU A 40 -11.91 1.79 12.73
CA GLU A 40 -13.20 2.27 12.20
C GLU A 40 -13.22 2.29 10.66
N VAL A 41 -13.16 1.10 10.08
CA VAL A 41 -13.06 0.94 8.61
C VAL A 41 -14.31 1.40 7.86
N GLY A 42 -15.43 1.66 8.55
CA GLY A 42 -16.68 2.13 7.94
C GLY A 42 -17.71 1.01 7.72
N GLY A 43 -17.73 0.00 8.58
CA GLY A 43 -18.70 -1.10 8.54
C GLY A 43 -18.55 -1.98 7.28
N PRO A 44 -19.60 -2.68 6.83
CA PRO A 44 -19.49 -3.65 5.74
C PRO A 44 -19.07 -3.07 4.39
N ALA A 45 -19.11 -1.74 4.23
CA ALA A 45 -18.64 -1.05 3.05
C ALA A 45 -17.14 -0.72 3.09
N GLU A 46 -16.49 -0.84 4.26
CA GLU A 46 -15.07 -0.55 4.48
C GLU A 46 -14.63 0.77 3.80
N GLN A 47 -15.35 1.86 4.01
CA GLN A 47 -15.11 3.14 3.32
C GLN A 47 -13.73 3.78 3.62
N ASN A 48 -13.07 3.36 4.70
CA ASN A 48 -11.85 3.98 5.19
C ASN A 48 -10.65 3.01 5.18
N GLN A 49 -9.47 3.58 4.95
CA GLN A 49 -8.19 2.97 5.28
C GLN A 49 -7.77 3.45 6.68
N ILE A 50 -7.37 2.52 7.54
CA ILE A 50 -6.96 2.83 8.92
C ILE A 50 -5.49 2.54 9.10
N TRP A 51 -4.68 3.60 9.17
CA TRP A 51 -3.23 3.55 9.36
C TRP A 51 -2.93 3.47 10.86
N ILE A 52 -2.13 2.48 11.26
CA ILE A 52 -1.89 2.14 12.67
C ILE A 52 -0.41 2.29 12.99
N GLN A 53 -0.06 3.02 14.06
CA GLN A 53 1.29 3.08 14.62
C GLN A 53 1.32 2.34 15.97
N LEU A 54 2.01 1.19 16.02
CA LEU A 54 2.00 0.33 17.21
C LEU A 54 2.78 0.94 18.38
N SER A 55 3.77 1.79 18.08
CA SER A 55 4.56 2.49 19.11
C SER A 55 3.90 3.75 19.65
N ALA A 56 2.78 4.19 19.08
CA ALA A 56 2.08 5.37 19.57
C ALA A 56 1.21 5.02 20.77
N GLN A 57 0.95 6.02 21.60
CA GLN A 57 -0.07 5.95 22.64
C GLN A 57 -1.41 5.54 22.01
N PRO A 58 -2.21 4.64 22.62
CA PRO A 58 -3.41 4.07 22.00
C PRO A 58 -4.40 5.11 21.47
N ALA A 59 -4.54 6.25 22.15
CA ALA A 59 -5.40 7.36 21.73
C ALA A 59 -4.98 8.03 20.42
N ASN A 60 -3.70 7.91 20.04
CA ASN A 60 -3.10 8.50 18.84
C ASN A 60 -2.58 7.43 17.86
N ALA A 61 -2.89 6.16 18.11
CA ALA A 61 -2.33 5.04 17.35
C ALA A 61 -2.95 4.87 15.96
N MET A 62 -4.05 5.55 15.64
CA MET A 62 -4.79 5.37 14.40
C MET A 62 -5.03 6.68 13.66
N LYS A 63 -4.83 6.68 12.33
CA LYS A 63 -5.29 7.72 11.40
C LYS A 63 -6.26 7.09 10.40
N SER A 64 -7.44 7.66 10.27
CA SER A 64 -8.44 7.23 9.27
C SER A 64 -8.41 8.12 8.04
N THR A 65 -8.40 7.53 6.85
CA THR A 65 -8.51 8.25 5.57
C THR A 65 -9.50 7.56 4.63
N PRO A 66 -10.39 8.28 3.94
CA PRO A 66 -11.31 7.68 2.99
C PRO A 66 -10.58 7.00 1.83
N ARG A 67 -11.02 5.80 1.42
CA ARG A 67 -10.45 5.11 0.26
C ARG A 67 -10.53 5.96 -1.01
N GLU A 68 -11.63 6.68 -1.21
CA GLU A 68 -11.88 7.53 -2.38
C GLU A 68 -11.11 8.87 -2.40
N ALA A 69 -10.29 9.15 -1.37
CA ALA A 69 -9.59 10.42 -1.27
C ALA A 69 -8.39 10.57 -2.23
N TRP A 70 -7.93 9.48 -2.85
CA TRP A 70 -6.76 9.45 -3.73
C TRP A 70 -6.89 8.40 -4.83
N ASP A 71 -6.11 8.56 -5.89
CA ASP A 71 -6.12 7.69 -7.07
C ASP A 71 -4.72 7.12 -7.37
N LEU A 72 -3.70 7.97 -7.28
CA LEU A 72 -2.31 7.62 -7.57
C LEU A 72 -1.38 8.06 -6.44
N GLY A 73 -0.46 7.17 -6.04
CA GLY A 73 0.60 7.46 -5.08
C GLY A 73 1.95 7.60 -5.79
N PHE A 74 2.60 8.75 -5.68
CA PHE A 74 3.89 9.05 -6.31
C PHE A 74 5.01 8.82 -5.31
N TYR A 75 5.90 7.86 -5.59
CA TYR A 75 6.95 7.45 -4.65
C TYR A 75 7.93 8.60 -4.37
N SER A 76 8.19 8.88 -3.10
CA SER A 76 9.06 9.98 -2.66
C SER A 76 10.55 9.63 -2.58
N GLY A 77 10.93 8.36 -2.73
CA GLY A 77 12.35 7.96 -2.72
C GLY A 77 13.09 8.40 -3.98
N GLU A 78 14.28 7.84 -4.22
CA GLU A 78 15.13 8.25 -5.34
C GLU A 78 14.52 7.87 -6.70
N ASP A 79 13.99 6.66 -6.81
CA ASP A 79 13.33 6.15 -8.02
C ASP A 79 12.04 6.88 -8.38
N PHE A 80 11.64 6.76 -9.64
CA PHE A 80 10.42 7.35 -10.17
C PHE A 80 9.36 6.28 -10.43
N ARG A 81 8.58 5.98 -9.41
CA ARG A 81 7.56 4.92 -9.39
C ARG A 81 6.21 5.50 -8.94
N VAL A 82 5.12 4.94 -9.46
CA VAL A 82 3.76 5.36 -9.13
C VAL A 82 2.90 4.13 -8.86
N ILE A 83 2.11 4.18 -7.80
CA ILE A 83 1.15 3.15 -7.41
C ILE A 83 -0.28 3.61 -7.70
N LEU A 84 -1.15 2.64 -7.96
CA LEU A 84 -2.59 2.77 -8.04
C LEU A 84 -3.21 2.67 -6.64
N ASN A 85 -4.41 3.22 -6.49
CA ASN A 85 -5.23 2.93 -5.34
C ASN A 85 -5.87 1.54 -5.47
N SER A 86 -5.15 0.52 -5.00
CA SER A 86 -5.64 -0.87 -4.98
C SER A 86 -6.93 -1.05 -4.17
N SER A 87 -7.21 -0.16 -3.20
CA SER A 87 -8.43 -0.23 -2.40
C SER A 87 -9.69 0.16 -3.16
N LEU A 88 -9.54 0.87 -4.29
CA LEU A 88 -10.61 1.25 -5.20
C LEU A 88 -10.69 0.33 -6.42
N VAL A 89 -9.95 -0.78 -6.44
CA VAL A 89 -10.07 -1.78 -7.52
C VAL A 89 -9.62 -1.17 -8.86
N MET A 90 -8.63 -0.27 -8.82
CA MET A 90 -8.07 0.38 -10.00
C MET A 90 -7.18 -0.56 -10.81
N ALA A 91 -7.13 -0.34 -12.11
CA ALA A 91 -6.26 -1.04 -13.06
C ALA A 91 -5.70 -0.07 -14.09
N VAL A 92 -4.54 -0.39 -14.65
CA VAL A 92 -3.84 0.46 -15.61
C VAL A 92 -3.20 -0.36 -16.72
N GLY A 93 -3.29 0.13 -17.96
CA GLY A 93 -2.78 -0.56 -19.14
C GLY A 93 -1.95 0.37 -20.00
N LYS A 94 -0.72 -0.03 -20.31
CA LYS A 94 0.19 0.72 -21.19
C LYS A 94 -0.36 0.74 -22.62
N ILE A 95 -0.56 1.93 -23.19
CA ILE A 95 -0.97 2.06 -24.60
C ILE A 95 0.29 2.05 -25.45
N LYS A 96 0.44 1.00 -26.26
CA LYS A 96 1.65 0.76 -27.05
C LYS A 96 1.89 1.89 -28.04
N ASN A 97 3.11 2.41 -28.05
CA ASN A 97 3.56 3.49 -28.95
C ASN A 97 2.76 4.81 -28.86
N ALA A 98 1.98 5.02 -27.79
CA ALA A 98 1.32 6.30 -27.53
C ALA A 98 2.18 7.15 -26.59
N TYR A 99 2.60 8.33 -27.06
CA TYR A 99 3.39 9.30 -26.28
C TYR A 99 2.74 10.68 -26.20
N ASN A 100 1.76 10.97 -27.06
CA ASN A 100 0.93 12.16 -26.98
C ASN A 100 -0.44 11.78 -26.39
N ILE A 101 -0.76 12.33 -25.22
CA ILE A 101 -2.03 12.05 -24.54
C ILE A 101 -3.23 12.58 -25.32
N ASP A 102 -3.08 13.67 -26.06
CA ASP A 102 -4.19 14.32 -26.77
C ASP A 102 -4.61 13.56 -28.04
N GLU A 103 -3.78 12.63 -28.52
CA GLU A 103 -4.07 11.72 -29.64
C GLU A 103 -4.78 10.43 -29.22
N VAL A 104 -4.83 10.13 -27.92
CA VAL A 104 -5.49 8.93 -27.38
C VAL A 104 -6.99 9.17 -27.18
N ASN A 105 -7.84 8.22 -27.59
CA ASN A 105 -9.30 8.25 -27.46
C ASN A 105 -9.88 6.83 -27.48
N ALA A 106 -11.20 6.69 -27.39
CA ALA A 106 -11.87 5.39 -27.36
C ALA A 106 -11.56 4.53 -28.59
N GLN A 107 -11.32 5.14 -29.76
CA GLN A 107 -11.01 4.44 -30.99
C GLN A 107 -9.55 3.94 -31.00
N THR A 108 -8.60 4.71 -30.49
CA THR A 108 -7.18 4.34 -30.53
C THR A 108 -6.77 3.32 -29.47
N ILE A 109 -7.54 3.19 -28.38
CA ILE A 109 -7.30 2.14 -27.38
C ILE A 109 -7.84 0.76 -27.77
N GLY A 110 -8.66 0.66 -28.82
CA GLY A 110 -9.29 -0.60 -29.24
C GLY A 110 -10.03 -1.30 -28.11
N ASP A 111 -9.80 -2.60 -27.93
CA ASP A 111 -10.50 -3.43 -26.94
C ASP A 111 -9.91 -3.37 -25.53
N MET A 112 -8.96 -2.46 -25.25
CA MET A 112 -8.22 -2.43 -23.97
C MET A 112 -9.14 -2.36 -22.73
N MET A 113 -10.31 -1.70 -22.84
CA MET A 113 -11.28 -1.62 -21.74
C MET A 113 -11.81 -2.98 -21.27
N ASN A 114 -11.78 -4.02 -22.12
CA ASN A 114 -12.21 -5.37 -21.78
C ASN A 114 -11.17 -6.12 -20.91
N TRP A 115 -9.90 -5.71 -21.01
CA TRP A 115 -8.78 -6.44 -20.42
C TRP A 115 -8.17 -5.72 -19.21
N VAL A 116 -8.13 -4.38 -19.24
CA VAL A 116 -7.57 -3.51 -18.20
C VAL A 116 -8.56 -3.35 -17.04
N GLN A 117 -8.85 -4.45 -16.38
CA GLN A 117 -9.84 -4.54 -15.31
C GLN A 117 -9.36 -5.47 -14.19
N VAL A 118 -9.82 -5.23 -12.98
CA VAL A 118 -9.61 -6.12 -11.83
C VAL A 118 -10.74 -7.15 -11.77
N GLY A 119 -10.43 -8.38 -11.33
CA GLY A 119 -11.47 -9.38 -11.06
C GLY A 119 -12.21 -9.94 -12.28
N ASN A 120 -11.69 -9.77 -13.50
CA ASN A 120 -12.27 -10.37 -14.71
C ASN A 120 -11.97 -11.87 -14.87
N PHE A 121 -11.28 -12.49 -13.89
CA PHE A 121 -10.85 -13.90 -13.88
C PHE A 121 -10.00 -14.33 -15.08
N GLN A 122 -9.42 -13.38 -15.80
CA GLN A 122 -8.43 -13.63 -16.84
C GLN A 122 -7.02 -13.35 -16.32
N ASP A 123 -6.01 -13.46 -17.20
CA ASP A 123 -4.65 -13.03 -16.89
C ASP A 123 -4.54 -11.50 -16.91
N ASN A 124 -5.00 -10.90 -15.82
CA ASN A 124 -5.09 -9.45 -15.63
C ASN A 124 -4.15 -8.93 -14.53
N SER A 125 -3.34 -9.80 -13.93
CA SER A 125 -2.42 -9.44 -12.84
C SER A 125 -1.38 -8.37 -13.27
N GLN A 126 -1.06 -8.32 -14.56
CA GLN A 126 -0.21 -7.30 -15.17
C GLN A 126 -0.77 -5.87 -15.10
N TYR A 127 -2.09 -5.70 -14.95
CA TYR A 127 -2.75 -4.39 -14.95
C TYR A 127 -2.92 -3.78 -13.55
N VAL A 128 -2.45 -4.45 -12.51
CA VAL A 128 -2.47 -3.97 -11.12
C VAL A 128 -1.05 -3.88 -10.58
N ASP A 129 -0.83 -3.08 -9.54
CA ASP A 129 0.44 -3.10 -8.83
C ASP A 129 0.72 -4.50 -8.27
N ASN A 130 2.00 -4.86 -8.16
CA ASN A 130 2.36 -6.13 -7.55
C ASN A 130 1.91 -6.10 -6.08
N PRO A 131 1.03 -7.02 -5.66
CA PRO A 131 0.41 -6.91 -4.35
C PRO A 131 1.38 -7.15 -3.18
N ASN A 132 2.61 -7.63 -3.41
CA ASN A 132 3.64 -7.74 -2.36
C ASN A 132 4.17 -6.38 -1.86
N GLY A 133 3.96 -5.29 -2.61
CA GLY A 133 4.39 -3.94 -2.23
C GLY A 133 5.82 -3.58 -2.62
N GLU A 134 6.52 -4.42 -3.37
CA GLU A 134 7.90 -4.16 -3.85
C GLU A 134 7.92 -3.23 -5.07
N ILE A 135 7.59 -1.98 -4.82
CA ILE A 135 7.43 -0.94 -5.83
C ILE A 135 8.70 -0.69 -6.67
N LEU A 136 9.89 -0.92 -6.08
CA LEU A 136 11.17 -0.65 -6.74
C LEU A 136 11.49 -1.68 -7.84
N THR A 137 11.00 -2.91 -7.69
CA THR A 137 11.26 -4.00 -8.64
C THR A 137 10.02 -4.47 -9.38
N GLN A 138 8.84 -3.90 -9.10
CA GLN A 138 7.61 -4.32 -9.77
C GLN A 138 7.66 -4.09 -11.28
N THR A 139 7.04 -5.04 -12.00
CA THR A 139 6.93 -5.07 -13.47
C THR A 139 5.49 -4.96 -13.98
N SER A 140 4.51 -5.07 -13.09
CA SER A 140 3.09 -4.85 -13.37
C SER A 140 2.67 -3.41 -13.04
N GLY A 141 1.49 -3.00 -13.53
CA GLY A 141 0.97 -1.66 -13.31
C GLY A 141 1.71 -0.60 -14.15
N ILE A 142 2.10 0.50 -13.51
CA ILE A 142 2.81 1.61 -14.17
C ILE A 142 4.33 1.32 -14.17
N ALA A 143 4.93 1.33 -15.36
CA ALA A 143 6.37 1.17 -15.52
C ALA A 143 7.15 2.32 -14.83
N PRO A 144 8.45 2.17 -14.55
CA PRO A 144 9.28 3.29 -14.09
C PRO A 144 9.11 4.49 -15.04
N ILE A 145 9.01 5.69 -14.46
CA ILE A 145 8.96 6.90 -15.28
C ILE A 145 10.37 7.18 -15.73
N GLU A 146 10.62 7.24 -17.03
CA GLU A 146 11.94 7.46 -17.63
C GLU A 146 12.36 8.93 -17.57
N ALA A 147 13.67 9.18 -17.56
CA ALA A 147 14.21 10.54 -17.56
C ALA A 147 13.98 11.26 -18.91
N ASN A 148 13.91 10.51 -20.00
CA ASN A 148 13.56 11.04 -21.31
C ASN A 148 12.06 10.85 -21.54
N ASP A 149 11.34 11.98 -21.70
CA ASP A 149 9.89 12.02 -21.90
C ASP A 149 9.41 11.17 -23.08
N ASN A 150 10.24 10.98 -24.11
CA ASN A 150 9.88 10.16 -25.27
C ASN A 150 9.78 8.66 -24.98
N PHE A 151 10.21 8.21 -23.80
CA PHE A 151 10.02 6.83 -23.34
C PHE A 151 8.85 6.67 -22.36
N ASN A 152 8.20 7.77 -21.98
CA ASN A 152 7.04 7.76 -21.08
C ASN A 152 5.73 7.66 -21.87
N ASN A 153 5.16 6.46 -21.89
CA ASN A 153 3.90 6.16 -22.59
C ASN A 153 2.68 6.79 -21.92
N VAL A 154 1.63 6.98 -22.73
CA VAL A 154 0.26 7.16 -22.26
C VAL A 154 -0.30 5.82 -21.77
N TYR A 155 -1.05 5.85 -20.69
CA TYR A 155 -1.74 4.70 -20.11
C TYR A 155 -3.26 4.92 -20.15
N LEU A 156 -3.99 3.84 -20.37
CA LEU A 156 -5.41 3.73 -20.06
C LEU A 156 -5.54 3.42 -18.56
N LEU A 157 -6.28 4.25 -17.84
CA LEU A 157 -6.54 4.08 -16.41
C LEU A 157 -8.01 3.76 -16.18
N ASN A 158 -8.26 2.59 -15.61
CA ASN A 158 -9.54 2.25 -15.00
C ASN A 158 -9.58 2.86 -13.60
N MET A 159 -10.47 3.83 -13.37
CA MET A 159 -10.60 4.53 -12.09
C MET A 159 -11.21 3.65 -10.98
N GLY A 160 -11.60 2.42 -11.32
CA GLY A 160 -12.13 1.44 -10.39
C GLY A 160 -13.53 1.80 -9.94
N TYR A 161 -13.82 1.56 -8.67
CA TYR A 161 -15.17 1.64 -8.10
C TYR A 161 -15.19 2.52 -6.86
N LYS A 162 -16.32 3.18 -6.62
CA LYS A 162 -16.61 3.84 -5.35
C LYS A 162 -16.73 2.80 -4.24
N ALA A 163 -16.64 3.22 -2.99
CA ALA A 163 -17.12 2.41 -1.89
C ALA A 163 -18.65 2.24 -2.02
N TYR A 164 -19.16 1.10 -1.60
CA TYR A 164 -20.60 0.85 -1.64
C TYR A 164 -21.36 1.84 -0.75
N THR A 165 -22.49 2.31 -1.27
CA THR A 165 -23.47 3.09 -0.51
C THR A 165 -24.81 2.38 -0.65
N GLY A 166 -25.41 1.97 0.46
CA GLY A 166 -26.68 1.26 0.45
C GLY A 166 -26.91 0.44 1.70
N ASN A 167 -28.00 -0.33 1.68
CA ASN A 167 -28.35 -1.20 2.80
C ASN A 167 -27.41 -2.41 2.84
N THR A 168 -27.03 -2.80 4.05
CA THR A 168 -26.20 -3.98 4.31
C THR A 168 -26.95 -4.92 5.25
N VAL A 169 -26.57 -6.20 5.28
CA VAL A 169 -27.17 -7.21 6.16
C VAL A 169 -26.08 -7.89 7.00
N PRO A 170 -26.42 -8.47 8.15
CA PRO A 170 -25.46 -9.21 8.96
C PRO A 170 -24.72 -10.30 8.16
N GLY A 171 -23.41 -10.43 8.39
CA GLY A 171 -22.54 -11.42 7.74
C GLY A 171 -22.05 -11.07 6.33
N SER A 172 -22.65 -10.08 5.65
CA SER A 172 -22.23 -9.70 4.30
C SER A 172 -21.06 -8.70 4.31
N ILE A 173 -20.40 -8.59 3.16
CA ILE A 173 -19.42 -7.54 2.86
C ILE A 173 -19.79 -6.94 1.50
N TYR A 174 -19.86 -5.62 1.44
CA TYR A 174 -20.22 -4.87 0.23
C TYR A 174 -19.21 -3.75 0.05
N SER A 175 -17.96 -4.06 -0.29
CA SER A 175 -16.89 -3.05 -0.35
C SER A 175 -16.80 -2.28 -1.67
N ILE A 176 -17.63 -2.62 -2.65
CA ILE A 176 -17.57 -2.13 -4.04
C ILE A 176 -18.93 -1.54 -4.42
N GLY A 177 -18.92 -0.29 -4.90
CA GLY A 177 -20.09 0.46 -5.35
C GLY A 177 -20.09 0.70 -6.86
N GLU A 178 -20.48 1.91 -7.28
CA GLU A 178 -20.56 2.32 -8.69
C GLU A 178 -19.17 2.47 -9.34
N GLU A 179 -19.11 2.25 -10.66
CA GLU A 179 -17.91 2.51 -11.46
C GLU A 179 -17.53 4.01 -11.44
N ARG A 180 -16.22 4.28 -11.39
CA ARG A 180 -15.64 5.63 -11.40
C ARG A 180 -15.22 6.08 -12.81
N GLY A 181 -15.39 5.20 -13.80
CA GLY A 181 -15.09 5.48 -15.21
C GLY A 181 -13.62 5.31 -15.58
N TRP A 182 -13.23 5.92 -16.70
CA TRP A 182 -11.94 5.72 -17.34
C TRP A 182 -11.24 7.05 -17.61
N LYS A 183 -9.92 7.06 -17.51
CA LYS A 183 -9.07 8.20 -17.83
C LYS A 183 -7.93 7.76 -18.75
N LYS A 184 -7.35 8.71 -19.48
CA LYS A 184 -6.01 8.59 -20.05
C LYS A 184 -5.03 9.38 -19.19
N ILE A 185 -3.86 8.83 -18.92
CA ILE A 185 -2.80 9.48 -18.15
C ILE A 185 -1.45 9.36 -18.82
N ARG A 186 -0.58 10.34 -18.61
CA ARG A 186 0.86 10.27 -18.91
C ARG A 186 1.62 10.90 -17.75
N ILE A 187 2.69 10.25 -17.31
CA ILE A 187 3.48 10.73 -16.17
C ILE A 187 4.89 10.98 -16.67
N LEU A 188 5.43 12.15 -16.32
CA LEU A 188 6.75 12.62 -16.69
C LEU A 188 7.54 12.96 -15.42
N ARG A 189 8.87 13.03 -15.54
CA ARG A 189 9.71 13.57 -14.48
C ARG A 189 9.75 15.10 -14.58
N THR A 190 9.94 15.74 -13.44
CA THR A 190 10.32 17.15 -13.33
C THR A 190 11.39 17.28 -12.25
N THR A 191 12.00 18.46 -12.14
CA THR A 191 12.92 18.76 -11.04
C THR A 191 12.22 18.52 -9.70
N GLY A 192 12.76 17.62 -8.88
CA GLY A 192 12.21 17.31 -7.55
C GLY A 192 10.95 16.45 -7.52
N GLY A 193 10.46 15.94 -8.66
CA GLY A 193 9.30 15.05 -8.65
C GLY A 193 8.69 14.74 -10.01
N TYR A 194 7.37 14.77 -10.09
CA TYR A 194 6.61 14.27 -11.23
C TYR A 194 5.72 15.35 -11.83
N LYS A 195 5.38 15.19 -13.10
CA LYS A 195 4.26 15.87 -13.73
C LYS A 195 3.29 14.83 -14.26
N ILE A 196 2.04 14.90 -13.81
CA ILE A 196 0.96 14.08 -14.37
C ILE A 196 0.19 14.90 -15.39
N GLN A 197 -0.05 14.31 -16.55
CA GLN A 197 -1.04 14.73 -17.54
C GLN A 197 -2.21 13.76 -17.48
N TYR A 198 -3.44 14.26 -17.45
CA TYR A 198 -4.63 13.42 -17.37
C TYR A 198 -5.84 14.05 -18.07
N ALA A 199 -6.71 13.20 -18.61
CA ALA A 199 -7.95 13.63 -19.24
C ALA A 199 -8.99 12.50 -19.25
N ASP A 200 -10.26 12.83 -19.49
CA ASP A 200 -11.23 11.85 -19.97
C ASP A 200 -10.81 11.32 -21.33
N LEU A 201 -11.22 10.10 -21.65
CA LEU A 201 -10.72 9.35 -22.80
C LEU A 201 -10.87 10.12 -24.12
N ASP A 202 -12.06 10.67 -24.40
CA ASP A 202 -12.36 11.36 -25.66
C ASP A 202 -12.09 12.88 -25.64
N GLN A 203 -11.48 13.40 -24.57
CA GLN A 203 -11.09 14.80 -24.53
C GLN A 203 -9.86 15.05 -25.42
N THR A 204 -9.88 16.12 -26.19
CA THR A 204 -8.80 16.48 -27.12
C THR A 204 -7.68 17.30 -26.48
N THR A 205 -7.84 17.65 -25.20
CA THR A 205 -6.82 18.35 -24.40
C THR A 205 -6.74 17.71 -23.02
N HIS A 206 -5.59 17.85 -22.37
CA HIS A 206 -5.34 17.31 -21.03
C HIS A 206 -5.20 18.41 -19.98
N GLN A 207 -5.39 18.02 -18.73
CA GLN A 207 -4.98 18.77 -17.56
C GLN A 207 -3.59 18.31 -17.13
N GLU A 208 -2.84 19.16 -16.44
CA GLU A 208 -1.57 18.77 -15.82
C GLU A 208 -1.45 19.24 -14.37
N PHE A 209 -0.72 18.47 -13.57
CA PHE A 209 -0.40 18.81 -12.19
C PHE A 209 1.05 18.41 -11.88
N THR A 210 1.77 19.25 -11.12
CA THR A 210 3.14 18.97 -10.68
C THR A 210 3.14 18.47 -9.24
N ILE A 211 3.73 17.29 -9.01
CA ILE A 211 3.88 16.67 -7.71
C ILE A 211 5.34 16.78 -7.29
N THR A 212 5.60 17.48 -6.18
CA THR A 212 6.94 17.52 -5.58
C THR A 212 7.08 16.37 -4.58
N LYS A 213 8.19 15.62 -4.64
CA LYS A 213 8.51 14.55 -3.69
C LYS A 213 8.72 15.13 -2.29
N ASP A 214 8.33 14.37 -1.28
CA ASP A 214 8.55 14.73 0.13
C ASP A 214 9.21 13.56 0.87
N ALA A 215 10.44 13.77 1.31
CA ALA A 215 11.27 12.75 1.95
C ALA A 215 10.73 12.26 3.32
N GLU A 216 9.79 13.00 3.95
CA GLU A 216 9.13 12.58 5.19
C GLU A 216 8.08 11.48 4.96
N TYR A 217 7.63 11.29 3.72
CA TYR A 217 6.57 10.36 3.35
C TYR A 217 7.07 9.27 2.41
N ASN A 218 6.36 8.14 2.35
CA ASN A 218 6.62 7.10 1.35
C ASN A 218 6.15 7.54 -0.03
N TYR A 219 4.99 8.20 -0.07
CA TYR A 219 4.32 8.62 -1.28
C TYR A 219 3.65 9.98 -1.09
N GLN A 220 3.61 10.76 -2.16
CA GLN A 220 2.71 11.90 -2.33
C GLN A 220 1.47 11.43 -3.08
N PHE A 221 0.29 11.66 -2.52
CA PHE A 221 -0.96 11.12 -3.07
C PHE A 221 -1.70 12.19 -3.88
N PHE A 222 -2.17 11.82 -5.07
CA PHE A 222 -2.94 12.69 -5.96
C PHE A 222 -4.35 12.14 -6.15
N SER A 223 -5.34 13.03 -6.11
CA SER A 223 -6.71 12.76 -6.55
C SER A 223 -6.92 13.36 -7.92
N ILE A 224 -7.13 12.50 -8.92
CA ILE A 224 -7.51 12.91 -10.28
C ILE A 224 -8.89 13.56 -10.26
N VAL A 225 -9.80 13.06 -9.42
CA VAL A 225 -11.16 13.61 -9.28
C VAL A 225 -11.14 15.04 -8.77
N LYS A 226 -10.27 15.36 -7.80
CA LYS A 226 -10.14 16.71 -7.24
C LYS A 226 -9.11 17.58 -7.97
N GLY A 227 -8.26 17.01 -8.81
CA GLY A 227 -7.12 17.70 -9.42
C GLY A 227 -6.12 18.23 -8.40
N ALA A 228 -5.94 17.55 -7.26
CA ALA A 228 -5.14 18.04 -6.13
C ALA A 228 -4.48 16.91 -5.32
N LEU A 229 -3.46 17.28 -4.53
CA LEU A 229 -2.85 16.37 -3.56
C LEU A 229 -3.80 16.04 -2.40
N ALA A 230 -3.67 14.84 -1.84
CA ALA A 230 -4.43 14.34 -0.72
C ALA A 230 -3.51 13.90 0.43
N ASN A 231 -3.89 14.21 1.68
CA ASN A 231 -3.16 13.79 2.88
C ASN A 231 -3.63 12.39 3.32
N ILE A 232 -2.95 11.34 2.86
CA ILE A 232 -3.37 9.95 3.07
C ILE A 232 -2.55 9.27 4.17
N GLN A 233 -1.35 8.79 3.86
CA GLN A 233 -0.49 8.11 4.85
C GLN A 233 0.03 9.09 5.92
N PRO A 234 0.27 8.63 7.15
CA PRO A 234 1.19 9.30 8.06
C PRO A 234 2.61 9.39 7.47
N LYS A 235 3.52 10.11 8.13
CA LYS A 235 4.95 10.11 7.79
C LYS A 235 5.49 8.67 7.76
N LYS A 236 6.51 8.40 6.95
CA LYS A 236 6.94 7.03 6.60
C LYS A 236 7.37 6.16 7.77
N ASN A 237 7.78 6.74 8.90
CA ASN A 237 8.14 6.03 10.13
C ASN A 237 7.10 6.22 11.26
N SER A 238 5.88 6.62 10.90
CA SER A 238 4.78 6.91 11.84
C SER A 238 3.52 6.10 11.53
N TRP A 239 3.69 4.96 10.85
CA TRP A 239 2.69 3.91 10.73
C TRP A 239 3.38 2.57 10.44
N ASP A 240 2.78 1.50 10.92
CA ASP A 240 3.29 0.15 10.81
C ASP A 240 2.36 -0.76 10.01
N LEU A 241 1.04 -0.63 10.23
CA LEU A 241 0.00 -1.44 9.60
C LEU A 241 -1.06 -0.54 8.97
N CYS A 242 -1.77 -1.04 7.95
CA CYS A 242 -2.96 -0.40 7.43
C CYS A 242 -4.06 -1.44 7.18
N PHE A 243 -5.24 -1.19 7.75
CA PHE A 243 -6.45 -1.98 7.49
C PHE A 243 -7.20 -1.36 6.31
N THR A 244 -7.50 -2.15 5.29
CA THR A 244 -8.10 -1.66 4.03
C THR A 244 -8.79 -2.80 3.26
N VAL A 245 -9.59 -2.42 2.25
CA VAL A 245 -9.86 -3.29 1.09
C VAL A 245 -8.62 -3.32 0.20
N PHE A 246 -8.30 -4.46 -0.40
CA PHE A 246 -7.06 -4.62 -1.16
C PHE A 246 -7.26 -5.49 -2.40
N THR A 247 -6.73 -5.04 -3.54
CA THR A 247 -6.55 -5.90 -4.72
C THR A 247 -5.29 -6.74 -4.56
N ASN A 248 -5.47 -8.06 -4.43
CA ASN A 248 -4.40 -9.05 -4.37
C ASN A 248 -4.48 -9.96 -5.61
N THR A 249 -3.63 -10.99 -5.67
CA THR A 249 -3.70 -12.02 -6.70
C THR A 249 -4.00 -13.40 -6.12
N ILE A 250 -4.71 -14.21 -6.90
CA ILE A 250 -4.96 -15.63 -6.64
C ILE A 250 -4.60 -16.44 -7.89
N LEU A 251 -4.39 -17.74 -7.74
CA LEU A 251 -4.33 -18.64 -8.88
C LEU A 251 -5.75 -18.94 -9.37
N ASN A 252 -6.01 -18.71 -10.65
CA ASN A 252 -7.25 -19.12 -11.27
C ASN A 252 -7.31 -20.66 -11.30
N PRO A 253 -8.35 -21.30 -10.72
CA PRO A 253 -8.42 -22.76 -10.62
C PRO A 253 -8.55 -23.47 -11.98
N THR A 254 -8.98 -22.76 -13.03
CA THR A 254 -9.21 -23.31 -14.36
C THR A 254 -7.92 -23.39 -15.19
N ASN A 255 -7.01 -22.43 -15.06
CA ASN A 255 -5.82 -22.32 -15.90
C ASN A 255 -4.49 -22.13 -15.14
N ASN A 256 -4.54 -22.02 -13.82
CA ASN A 256 -3.40 -21.82 -12.92
C ASN A 256 -2.57 -20.56 -13.20
N LEU A 257 -3.15 -19.56 -13.87
CA LEU A 257 -2.55 -18.24 -14.06
C LEU A 257 -2.93 -17.32 -12.89
N LEU A 258 -2.08 -16.34 -12.60
CA LEU A 258 -2.37 -15.32 -11.59
C LEU A 258 -3.45 -14.36 -12.11
N THR A 259 -4.52 -14.21 -11.35
CA THR A 259 -5.59 -13.25 -11.61
C THR A 259 -5.80 -12.37 -10.38
N SER A 260 -6.21 -11.13 -10.60
CA SER A 260 -6.50 -10.20 -9.52
C SER A 260 -7.82 -10.55 -8.83
N TYR A 261 -7.87 -10.34 -7.52
CA TYR A 261 -9.03 -10.59 -6.69
C TYR A 261 -9.11 -9.57 -5.56
N ILE A 262 -10.33 -9.29 -5.10
CA ILE A 262 -10.62 -8.20 -4.17
C ILE A 262 -10.79 -8.79 -2.79
N PHE A 263 -9.94 -8.36 -1.86
CA PHE A 263 -9.94 -8.83 -0.48
C PHE A 263 -10.40 -7.71 0.45
N PRO A 264 -11.60 -7.83 1.04
CA PRO A 264 -11.95 -7.05 2.23
C PRO A 264 -11.25 -7.63 3.47
N ASP A 265 -11.33 -6.90 4.58
CA ASP A 265 -10.72 -7.29 5.85
C ASP A 265 -9.20 -7.57 5.73
N PHE A 266 -8.48 -6.71 5.00
CA PHE A 266 -7.07 -6.92 4.68
C PHE A 266 -6.15 -6.00 5.48
N VAL A 267 -5.02 -6.53 5.92
CA VAL A 267 -3.99 -5.76 6.63
C VAL A 267 -2.69 -5.77 5.85
N VAL A 268 -2.22 -4.58 5.46
CA VAL A 268 -0.90 -4.38 4.84
C VAL A 268 0.11 -3.87 5.86
N THR A 269 1.39 -4.23 5.70
CA THR A 269 2.51 -3.71 6.51
C THR A 269 3.30 -2.64 5.76
N ASN A 270 3.90 -1.69 6.49
CA ASN A 270 4.74 -0.64 5.92
C ASN A 270 6.15 -1.15 5.57
N THR A 271 6.28 -1.93 4.49
CA THR A 271 7.56 -2.50 4.06
C THR A 271 8.61 -1.43 3.73
N LEU A 272 8.19 -0.28 3.19
CA LEU A 272 9.07 0.87 2.91
C LEU A 272 9.61 1.56 4.18
N GLY A 273 8.89 1.41 5.30
CA GLY A 273 9.37 1.78 6.64
C GLY A 273 10.17 0.68 7.33
N ASN A 274 10.55 -0.39 6.62
CA ASN A 274 11.22 -1.58 7.15
C ASN A 274 10.40 -2.36 8.19
N VAL A 275 9.07 -2.24 8.15
CA VAL A 275 8.19 -3.04 9.00
C VAL A 275 8.10 -4.45 8.45
N VAL A 276 8.40 -5.43 9.30
CA VAL A 276 8.39 -6.85 8.94
C VAL A 276 7.55 -7.62 9.94
N ALA A 277 6.91 -8.69 9.48
CA ALA A 277 6.08 -9.53 10.33
C ALA A 277 6.31 -11.02 10.04
N TYR A 278 5.82 -11.87 10.93
CA TYR A 278 5.59 -13.29 10.65
C TYR A 278 4.38 -13.82 11.42
N GLU A 279 3.76 -14.87 10.87
CA GLU A 279 2.63 -15.57 11.48
C GLU A 279 3.11 -16.69 12.40
N VAL A 280 2.51 -16.78 13.59
CA VAL A 280 2.58 -17.94 14.47
C VAL A 280 1.24 -18.65 14.44
N THR A 281 1.24 -19.89 13.96
CA THR A 281 0.08 -20.79 13.99
C THR A 281 0.28 -21.87 15.05
N THR A 282 -0.71 -22.05 15.92
CA THR A 282 -0.72 -23.09 16.96
C THR A 282 -1.71 -24.20 16.63
N ALA A 283 -1.62 -25.31 17.36
CA ALA A 283 -2.69 -26.30 17.37
C ALA A 283 -4.03 -25.68 17.83
N PRO A 284 -5.18 -26.21 17.37
CA PRO A 284 -6.50 -25.77 17.82
C PRO A 284 -6.61 -25.76 19.36
N GLY A 285 -7.19 -24.69 19.91
CA GLY A 285 -7.36 -24.51 21.36
C GLY A 285 -6.11 -24.05 22.12
N GLN A 286 -4.95 -23.93 21.47
CA GLN A 286 -3.68 -23.54 22.13
C GLN A 286 -3.30 -22.06 21.92
N GLY A 287 -4.05 -21.32 21.11
CA GLY A 287 -3.68 -19.97 20.70
C GLY A 287 -3.59 -18.97 21.86
N GLU A 288 -4.54 -19.01 22.80
CA GLU A 288 -4.53 -18.15 23.99
C GLU A 288 -3.28 -18.36 24.85
N ALA A 289 -3.03 -19.60 25.26
CA ALA A 289 -1.89 -19.93 26.11
C ALA A 289 -0.56 -19.59 25.42
N ALA A 290 -0.46 -19.84 24.11
CA ALA A 290 0.72 -19.51 23.32
C ALA A 290 0.93 -17.99 23.18
N TYR A 291 -0.12 -17.23 22.86
CA TYR A 291 -0.04 -15.77 22.78
C TYR A 291 0.35 -15.17 24.13
N SER A 292 -0.31 -15.57 25.21
CA SER A 292 -0.10 -15.05 26.55
C SER A 292 1.34 -15.26 27.04
N ARG A 293 1.93 -16.45 26.82
CA ARG A 293 3.30 -16.77 27.24
C ARG A 293 4.42 -16.23 26.34
N PHE A 294 4.09 -15.82 25.10
CA PHE A 294 5.09 -15.38 24.12
C PHE A 294 5.80 -14.11 24.59
N LYS A 295 7.14 -14.13 24.56
CA LYS A 295 8.03 -13.05 25.01
C LYS A 295 9.16 -12.80 24.00
N LEU A 296 9.91 -11.71 24.16
CA LEU A 296 10.96 -11.30 23.22
C LEU A 296 11.97 -12.41 22.87
N GLN A 297 12.40 -13.20 23.86
CA GLN A 297 13.33 -14.32 23.64
C GLN A 297 12.76 -15.46 22.76
N ASP A 298 11.45 -15.49 22.54
CA ASP A 298 10.80 -16.48 21.68
C ASP A 298 10.72 -15.97 20.21
N VAL A 299 11.12 -14.72 19.96
CA VAL A 299 11.15 -14.13 18.62
C VAL A 299 12.21 -14.86 17.79
N ASP A 300 11.76 -15.43 16.67
CA ASP A 300 12.63 -16.05 15.68
C ASP A 300 12.83 -15.07 14.53
N ALA A 301 13.96 -14.37 14.54
CA ALA A 301 14.28 -13.38 13.53
C ALA A 301 14.37 -13.97 12.11
N THR A 302 14.59 -15.28 11.97
CA THR A 302 14.69 -15.94 10.65
C THR A 302 13.33 -16.10 9.98
N LYS A 303 12.22 -15.95 10.72
CA LYS A 303 10.86 -16.07 10.19
C LYS A 303 10.31 -14.78 9.61
N PHE A 304 10.94 -13.63 9.87
CA PHE A 304 10.48 -12.37 9.30
C PHE A 304 10.49 -12.43 7.79
N VAL A 305 9.31 -12.19 7.20
CA VAL A 305 9.17 -12.10 5.75
C VAL A 305 9.56 -10.69 5.34
N LEU A 306 10.68 -10.58 4.65
CA LEU A 306 11.13 -9.31 4.07
C LEU A 306 10.32 -9.02 2.79
N HIS A 307 10.16 -7.74 2.46
CA HIS A 307 9.67 -7.36 1.13
C HIS A 307 8.27 -7.89 0.79
N GLU A 308 7.42 -8.05 1.82
CA GLU A 308 6.08 -8.62 1.67
C GLU A 308 5.08 -7.89 2.58
N GLN A 309 4.27 -7.01 1.99
CA GLN A 309 3.28 -6.24 2.75
C GLN A 309 2.08 -7.08 3.21
N ARG A 310 1.88 -8.28 2.63
CA ARG A 310 0.70 -9.12 2.87
C ARG A 310 0.91 -10.17 3.94
N THR A 311 2.00 -10.13 4.71
CA THR A 311 2.32 -11.18 5.69
C THR A 311 1.18 -11.43 6.68
N ILE A 312 0.51 -10.37 7.14
CA ILE A 312 -0.76 -10.49 7.87
C ILE A 312 -1.91 -10.70 6.86
N GLY A 313 -2.09 -9.73 5.95
CA GLY A 313 -3.01 -9.84 4.82
C GLY A 313 -4.42 -10.20 5.26
N SER A 314 -5.00 -11.22 4.62
CA SER A 314 -6.28 -11.83 5.01
C SER A 314 -6.13 -13.05 5.92
N ASN A 315 -4.91 -13.46 6.26
CA ASN A 315 -4.63 -14.76 6.87
C ASN A 315 -5.07 -14.87 8.34
N TRP A 316 -5.47 -13.76 8.94
CA TRP A 316 -5.99 -13.67 10.31
C TRP A 316 -7.45 -14.13 10.44
N ARG A 317 -8.16 -14.30 9.33
CA ARG A 317 -9.57 -14.67 9.29
C ARG A 317 -9.87 -15.71 8.21
N THR A 318 -11.01 -16.36 8.34
CA THR A 318 -11.67 -17.09 7.24
C THR A 318 -13.00 -16.44 6.90
N THR A 319 -13.38 -16.51 5.63
CA THR A 319 -14.70 -16.10 5.14
C THR A 319 -15.55 -17.29 4.68
N THR A 320 -15.02 -18.51 4.83
CA THR A 320 -15.61 -19.77 4.38
C THR A 320 -15.44 -20.83 5.47
N GLY A 321 -16.15 -21.96 5.32
CA GLY A 321 -16.08 -23.10 6.25
C GLY A 321 -17.34 -23.28 7.09
N SER A 322 -17.39 -24.36 7.87
CA SER A 322 -18.57 -24.79 8.63
C SER A 322 -19.03 -23.77 9.69
N ASN A 323 -18.11 -22.99 10.24
CA ASN A 323 -18.39 -21.91 11.20
C ASN A 323 -18.64 -20.55 10.52
N GLY A 324 -18.55 -20.48 9.19
CA GLY A 324 -18.70 -19.26 8.41
C GLY A 324 -17.55 -18.28 8.61
N VAL A 325 -17.90 -16.99 8.71
CA VAL A 325 -16.94 -15.88 8.82
C VAL A 325 -16.45 -15.75 10.26
N GLU A 326 -15.17 -16.03 10.49
CA GLU A 326 -14.53 -16.02 11.83
C GLU A 326 -13.06 -15.60 11.81
N VAL A 327 -12.59 -15.15 12.97
CA VAL A 327 -11.17 -14.87 13.25
C VAL A 327 -10.50 -16.16 13.71
N TYR A 328 -9.27 -16.41 13.23
CA TYR A 328 -8.51 -17.58 13.68
C TYR A 328 -8.03 -17.40 15.13
N SER A 329 -8.56 -18.23 16.03
CA SER A 329 -8.16 -18.22 17.45
C SER A 329 -6.79 -18.85 17.71
N ASN A 330 -6.24 -19.58 16.74
CA ASN A 330 -4.94 -20.26 16.83
C ASN A 330 -3.81 -19.51 16.11
N LYS A 331 -4.04 -18.23 15.75
CA LYS A 331 -3.06 -17.40 15.05
C LYS A 331 -2.76 -16.11 15.81
N PHE A 332 -1.49 -15.75 15.82
CA PHE A 332 -1.03 -14.41 16.19
C PHE A 332 0.20 -14.05 15.35
N TYR A 333 0.57 -12.78 15.40
CA TYR A 333 1.63 -12.22 14.56
C TYR A 333 2.70 -11.61 15.44
N VAL A 334 3.95 -11.74 15.00
CA VAL A 334 5.07 -10.97 15.55
C VAL A 334 5.43 -9.91 14.53
N VAL A 335 5.48 -8.65 14.96
CA VAL A 335 5.78 -7.49 14.12
C VAL A 335 7.01 -6.80 14.67
N LYS A 336 8.00 -6.55 13.82
CA LYS A 336 9.08 -5.61 14.10
C LYS A 336 8.80 -4.33 13.33
N ASN A 337 8.69 -3.23 14.06
CA ASN A 337 8.28 -1.95 13.50
C ASN A 337 9.46 -1.13 12.96
N SER A 338 9.17 0.04 12.40
CA SER A 338 10.19 0.93 11.79
C SER A 338 11.25 1.45 12.78
N ASP A 339 10.91 1.45 14.07
CA ASP A 339 11.80 1.83 15.18
C ASP A 339 12.59 0.66 15.77
N GLY A 340 12.38 -0.55 15.23
CA GLY A 340 13.04 -1.76 15.69
C GLY A 340 12.41 -2.41 16.92
N PHE A 341 11.27 -1.91 17.40
CA PHE A 341 10.52 -2.52 18.49
C PHE A 341 9.71 -3.72 18.02
N TYR A 342 9.57 -4.71 18.90
CA TYR A 342 8.87 -5.95 18.65
C TYR A 342 7.50 -5.94 19.34
N PHE A 343 6.51 -6.45 18.63
CA PHE A 343 5.14 -6.58 19.13
C PHE A 343 4.61 -7.97 18.83
N LYS A 344 3.78 -8.50 19.73
CA LYS A 344 2.85 -9.58 19.41
C LYS A 344 1.46 -9.00 19.21
N LEU A 345 0.75 -9.46 18.20
CA LEU A 345 -0.59 -8.98 17.83
C LEU A 345 -1.51 -10.16 17.51
N ARG A 346 -2.76 -10.14 17.97
CA ARG A 346 -3.80 -11.06 17.49
C ARG A 346 -5.13 -10.36 17.31
N PHE A 347 -5.94 -10.88 16.40
CA PHE A 347 -7.26 -10.36 16.12
C PHE A 347 -8.29 -10.99 17.06
N LEU A 348 -9.27 -10.19 17.48
CA LEU A 348 -10.29 -10.56 18.45
C LEU A 348 -11.67 -10.69 17.80
N ARG A 349 -11.98 -9.81 16.84
CA ARG A 349 -13.27 -9.82 16.13
C ARG A 349 -13.14 -9.20 14.75
N MET A 350 -14.13 -9.50 13.90
CA MET A 350 -14.34 -8.82 12.60
C MET A 350 -15.80 -8.36 12.40
N LYS A 351 -16.67 -8.65 13.37
CA LYS A 351 -18.09 -8.33 13.35
C LYS A 351 -18.47 -7.50 14.59
N ASN A 352 -19.50 -6.67 14.47
CA ASN A 352 -20.15 -6.06 15.64
C ASN A 352 -21.09 -7.07 16.35
N ASN A 353 -21.73 -6.63 17.44
CA ASN A 353 -22.63 -7.46 18.24
C ASN A 353 -23.90 -7.89 17.48
N GLU A 354 -24.25 -7.20 16.40
CA GLU A 354 -25.39 -7.50 15.53
C GLU A 354 -25.00 -8.39 14.34
N GLY A 355 -23.73 -8.77 14.23
CA GLY A 355 -23.22 -9.66 13.18
C GLY A 355 -22.80 -8.98 11.88
N TYR A 356 -22.82 -7.65 11.79
CA TYR A 356 -22.30 -6.92 10.63
C TYR A 356 -20.76 -6.99 10.57
N ARG A 357 -20.20 -7.22 9.39
CA ARG A 357 -18.74 -7.19 9.14
C ARG A 357 -18.20 -5.74 9.07
N GLY A 358 -16.88 -5.60 9.01
CA GLY A 358 -16.21 -4.30 8.97
C GLY A 358 -16.11 -3.61 10.33
N TYR A 359 -16.04 -4.43 11.39
CA TYR A 359 -15.79 -3.97 12.76
C TYR A 359 -14.64 -4.77 13.37
N PRO A 360 -13.42 -4.67 12.78
CA PRO A 360 -12.27 -5.39 13.29
C PRO A 360 -11.90 -4.91 14.70
N GLN A 361 -11.36 -5.82 15.49
CA GLN A 361 -10.66 -5.51 16.73
C GLN A 361 -9.47 -6.42 16.86
N PHE A 362 -8.37 -5.88 17.34
CA PHE A 362 -7.17 -6.64 17.64
C PHE A 362 -6.58 -6.13 18.95
N GLU A 363 -5.80 -7.00 19.60
CA GLU A 363 -4.93 -6.60 20.68
C GLU A 363 -3.48 -6.77 20.27
N TYR A 364 -2.64 -5.91 20.84
CA TYR A 364 -1.20 -5.99 20.68
C TYR A 364 -0.49 -5.65 21.98
N LYS A 365 0.73 -6.15 22.11
CA LYS A 365 1.61 -5.88 23.24
C LYS A 365 3.06 -5.84 22.77
N ALA A 366 3.83 -4.86 23.23
CA ALA A 366 5.27 -4.84 23.04
C ALA A 366 5.96 -6.04 23.73
N LEU A 367 7.06 -6.53 23.14
CA LEU A 367 7.78 -7.73 23.58
C LEU A 367 9.08 -7.44 24.32
#